data_AF-X0YAA4-F1
#
_entry.id   AF-X0YAA4-F1
#
_cell.length_a   1.000
_cell.length_b   1.000
_cell.length_c   1.000
_cell.angle_alpha   90.00
_cell.angle_beta   90.00
_cell.angle_gamma   90.00
#
_symmetry.space_group_name_H-M   'P 1'
#
loop_
_entity.id
_entity.type
_entity.pdbx_description
1 polymer ?
#
loop_
_entity_poly.entity_id
_entity_poly.type
_entity_poly.pdbx_seq_one_letter_code
_entity_poly.pdbx_strand_id
1 'polypeptide(L)'
;YMKTHWPVEYMAALLTFEMGNTDKVVDYINESKRMGIEVLPPDINESGVDFTPTSSESKTSVGVIRFGLAAVKGVGEKAVEQIIAAREKIGRFQSLFHFCENVDLRAANKQVIEALIKAGAFDRLGGNRAQMLTGVEKAMQIGASTQTDKQKGQMNFFGQMTQ
;
A
#
# COMPACT_ATOMS: atom_id res chain seq x y z
N TYR A 1 -27.63 12.89 -9.46
CA TYR A 1 -26.79 13.70 -10.36
C TYR A 1 -25.36 13.14 -10.43
N MET A 2 -24.54 13.13 -9.36
CA MET A 2 -23.17 12.57 -9.42
C MET A 2 -23.07 11.10 -9.85
N LYS A 3 -23.90 10.19 -9.29
CA LYS A 3 -23.93 8.77 -9.70
C LYS A 3 -24.25 8.56 -11.20
N THR A 4 -24.84 9.55 -11.86
CA THR A 4 -25.26 9.48 -13.27
C THR A 4 -24.20 10.05 -14.22
N HIS A 5 -23.45 11.07 -13.79
CA HIS A 5 -22.47 11.77 -14.64
C HIS A 5 -21.01 11.43 -14.32
N TRP A 6 -20.71 11.06 -13.07
CA TRP A 6 -19.36 10.74 -12.56
C TRP A 6 -19.43 9.50 -11.63
N PRO A 7 -19.87 8.34 -12.17
CA PRO A 7 -20.16 7.16 -11.35
C PRO A 7 -18.91 6.61 -10.66
N VAL A 8 -17.72 6.71 -11.28
CA VAL A 8 -16.48 6.15 -10.76
C VAL A 8 -15.98 6.94 -9.56
N GLU A 9 -15.92 8.26 -9.71
CA GLU A 9 -15.51 9.20 -8.66
C GLU A 9 -16.49 9.17 -7.49
N TYR A 10 -17.79 9.07 -7.79
CA TYR A 10 -18.83 8.92 -6.78
C TYR A 10 -18.65 7.64 -5.96
N MET A 11 -18.42 6.50 -6.63
CA MET A 11 -18.19 5.23 -5.93
C MET A 11 -16.88 5.22 -5.15
N ALA A 12 -15.82 5.83 -5.67
CA ALA A 12 -14.55 5.99 -4.94
C ALA A 12 -14.75 6.83 -3.67
N ALA A 13 -15.47 7.96 -3.76
CA ALA A 13 -15.76 8.80 -2.61
C ALA A 13 -16.60 8.07 -1.53
N LEU A 14 -17.59 7.27 -1.93
CA LEU A 14 -18.37 6.44 -1.00
C LEU A 14 -17.52 5.38 -0.31
N LEU A 15 -16.66 4.68 -1.06
CA LEU A 15 -15.74 3.69 -0.50
C LEU A 15 -14.77 4.31 0.51
N THR A 16 -14.26 5.50 0.21
CA THR A 16 -13.41 6.28 1.12
C THR A 16 -14.18 6.69 2.38
N PHE A 17 -15.39 7.24 2.24
CA PHE A 17 -16.18 7.65 3.40
C PHE A 17 -16.47 6.51 4.38
N GLU A 18 -16.67 5.30 3.86
CA GLU A 18 -17.06 4.13 4.66
C GLU A 18 -15.88 3.21 4.97
N MET A 19 -14.62 3.64 4.73
CA MET A 19 -13.41 2.82 4.91
C MET A 19 -13.27 2.19 6.31
N GLY A 20 -13.84 2.85 7.33
CA GLY A 20 -13.85 2.37 8.71
C GLY A 20 -14.86 1.24 8.97
N ASN A 21 -15.81 1.00 8.06
CA ASN A 21 -16.83 -0.05 8.17
C ASN A 21 -16.65 -1.11 7.08
N THR A 22 -16.06 -2.24 7.47
CA THR A 22 -15.71 -3.33 6.53
C THR A 22 -16.93 -3.92 5.82
N ASP A 23 -18.07 -4.05 6.50
CA ASP A 23 -19.28 -4.65 5.90
C ASP A 23 -19.82 -3.76 4.78
N LYS A 24 -19.89 -2.46 5.03
CA LYS A 24 -20.31 -1.48 4.01
C LYS A 24 -19.33 -1.39 2.85
N VAL A 25 -18.02 -1.45 3.10
CA VAL A 25 -17.00 -1.48 2.04
C VAL A 25 -17.24 -2.66 1.11
N VAL A 26 -17.52 -3.85 1.65
CA VAL A 26 -17.85 -5.04 0.85
C VAL A 26 -19.10 -4.83 0.00
N ASP A 27 -20.16 -4.25 0.58
CA ASP A 27 -21.39 -3.94 -0.16
C ASP A 27 -21.15 -2.97 -1.32
N TYR A 28 -20.40 -1.90 -1.09
CA TYR A 28 -20.08 -0.92 -2.14
C TYR A 28 -19.12 -1.45 -3.21
N ILE A 29 -18.22 -2.38 -2.86
CA ILE A 29 -17.40 -3.08 -3.86
C ILE A 29 -18.28 -3.95 -4.76
N ASN A 30 -19.26 -4.65 -4.18
CA ASN A 30 -20.20 -5.47 -4.94
C ASN A 30 -21.09 -4.62 -5.86
N GLU A 31 -21.57 -3.47 -5.36
CA GLU A 31 -22.31 -2.50 -6.16
C GLU A 31 -21.45 -1.92 -7.29
N SER A 32 -20.20 -1.54 -7.02
CA SER A 32 -19.25 -1.06 -8.04
C SER A 32 -19.09 -2.08 -9.17
N LYS A 33 -18.91 -3.36 -8.81
CA LYS A 33 -18.82 -4.45 -9.79
C LYS A 33 -20.10 -4.61 -10.62
N ARG A 34 -21.28 -4.48 -10.01
CA ARG A 34 -22.57 -4.50 -10.72
C ARG A 34 -22.74 -3.34 -11.69
N MET A 35 -22.16 -2.18 -11.36
CA MET A 35 -22.10 -1.01 -12.22
C MET A 35 -21.05 -1.11 -13.33
N GLY A 36 -20.30 -2.22 -13.41
CA GLY A 36 -19.21 -2.40 -14.38
C GLY A 36 -17.93 -1.62 -14.03
N ILE A 37 -17.80 -1.17 -12.78
CA ILE A 37 -16.62 -0.51 -12.24
C ILE A 37 -15.75 -1.57 -11.55
N GLU A 38 -14.51 -1.70 -12.02
CA GLU A 38 -13.57 -2.66 -11.47
C GLU A 38 -12.87 -2.08 -10.24
N VAL A 39 -12.88 -2.82 -9.12
CA VAL A 39 -12.10 -2.46 -7.93
C VAL A 39 -10.87 -3.34 -7.87
N LEU A 40 -9.71 -2.76 -8.20
CA LEU A 40 -8.43 -3.46 -8.18
C LEU A 40 -7.90 -3.59 -6.75
N PRO A 41 -7.17 -4.66 -6.43
CA PRO A 41 -6.52 -4.80 -5.13
C PRO A 41 -5.57 -3.65 -4.84
N PRO A 42 -5.22 -3.43 -3.55
CA PRO A 42 -4.22 -2.44 -3.19
C PRO A 42 -2.88 -2.78 -3.85
N ASP A 43 -2.04 -1.77 -4.04
CA ASP A 43 -0.68 -1.89 -4.56
C ASP A 43 0.20 -0.86 -3.85
N ILE A 44 1.28 -1.29 -3.18
CA ILE A 44 2.18 -0.37 -2.47
C ILE A 44 2.77 0.73 -3.36
N ASN A 45 2.88 0.48 -4.68
CA ASN A 45 3.47 1.38 -5.66
C ASN A 45 2.45 2.30 -6.35
N GLU A 46 1.15 2.03 -6.23
CA GLU A 46 0.11 2.81 -6.94
C GLU A 46 -1.03 3.30 -6.04
N SER A 47 -1.40 2.54 -5.01
CA SER A 47 -2.49 2.93 -4.11
C SER A 47 -2.13 4.19 -3.31
N GLY A 48 -3.12 5.07 -3.14
CA GLY A 48 -3.09 6.15 -2.17
C GLY A 48 -3.53 5.69 -0.79
N VAL A 49 -3.75 6.67 0.10
CA VAL A 49 -4.39 6.44 1.40
C VAL A 49 -5.81 5.90 1.18
N ASP A 50 -6.54 6.62 0.32
CA ASP A 50 -7.95 6.43 0.03
C ASP A 50 -8.19 5.67 -1.27
N PHE A 51 -9.45 5.27 -1.49
CA PHE A 51 -9.85 4.71 -2.77
C PHE A 51 -9.66 5.74 -3.88
N THR A 52 -8.86 5.38 -4.87
CA THR A 52 -8.43 6.31 -5.92
C THR A 52 -9.04 5.89 -7.25
N PRO A 53 -9.85 6.73 -7.92
CA PRO A 53 -10.29 6.45 -9.28
C PRO A 53 -9.06 6.49 -10.20
N THR A 54 -8.90 5.46 -11.03
CA THR A 54 -7.82 5.38 -12.02
C THR A 54 -8.41 5.22 -13.42
N SER A 55 -7.66 5.69 -14.41
CA SER A 55 -8.06 5.54 -15.81
C SER A 55 -8.07 4.07 -16.20
N SER A 56 -9.14 3.64 -16.86
CA SER A 56 -9.23 2.26 -17.35
C SER A 56 -8.34 2.05 -18.58
N GLU A 57 -7.39 1.12 -18.50
CA GLU A 57 -6.75 0.53 -19.69
C GLU A 57 -7.58 -0.64 -20.27
N SER A 58 -8.60 -1.09 -19.53
CA SER A 58 -9.42 -2.24 -19.89
C SER A 58 -10.59 -1.81 -20.76
N LYS A 59 -10.71 -2.40 -21.95
CA LYS A 59 -11.84 -2.19 -22.88
C LYS A 59 -13.19 -2.66 -22.33
N THR A 60 -13.20 -3.31 -21.17
CA THR A 60 -14.36 -4.04 -20.63
C THR A 60 -14.98 -3.36 -19.42
N SER A 61 -14.31 -2.40 -18.77
CA SER A 61 -14.81 -1.72 -17.57
C SER A 61 -15.18 -0.26 -17.86
N VAL A 62 -16.26 0.19 -17.21
CA VAL A 62 -16.74 1.58 -17.28
C VAL A 62 -15.76 2.52 -16.57
N GLY A 63 -15.00 1.98 -15.62
CA GLY A 63 -13.92 2.67 -14.91
C GLY A 63 -13.25 1.73 -13.92
N VAL A 64 -12.18 2.21 -13.29
CA VAL A 64 -11.39 1.43 -12.36
C VAL A 64 -11.16 2.24 -11.08
N ILE A 65 -11.28 1.58 -9.93
CA ILE A 65 -10.96 2.15 -8.62
C ILE A 65 -9.83 1.30 -8.03
N ARG A 66 -8.75 1.96 -7.62
CA ARG A 66 -7.67 1.34 -6.87
C ARG A 66 -8.03 1.34 -5.39
N PHE A 67 -7.92 0.19 -4.74
CA PHE A 67 -8.16 0.05 -3.31
C PHE A 67 -7.19 0.92 -2.49
N GLY A 68 -7.70 1.66 -1.51
CA GLY A 68 -6.90 2.49 -0.61
C GLY A 68 -6.13 1.68 0.42
N LEU A 69 -4.88 2.04 0.71
CA LEU A 69 -4.06 1.31 1.68
C LEU A 69 -4.63 1.38 3.10
N ALA A 70 -5.30 2.48 3.46
CA ALA A 70 -5.92 2.65 4.78
C ALA A 70 -7.16 1.76 4.99
N ALA A 71 -7.81 1.33 3.90
CA ALA A 71 -8.96 0.44 3.95
C ALA A 71 -8.58 -1.04 4.19
N VAL A 72 -7.28 -1.38 4.22
CA VAL A 72 -6.82 -2.74 4.52
C VAL A 72 -6.91 -2.98 6.01
N LYS A 73 -7.74 -3.96 6.41
CA LYS A 73 -7.95 -4.32 7.82
C LYS A 73 -6.61 -4.63 8.51
N GLY A 74 -6.33 -3.91 9.60
CA GLY A 74 -5.10 -4.07 10.38
C GLY A 74 -3.93 -3.19 9.93
N VAL A 75 -4.11 -2.36 8.90
CA VAL A 75 -3.16 -1.33 8.50
C VAL A 75 -3.60 0.01 9.10
N GLY A 76 -2.75 0.63 9.92
CA GLY A 76 -3.03 1.93 10.51
C GLY A 76 -2.64 3.08 9.58
N GLU A 77 -3.31 4.23 9.71
CA GLU A 77 -3.06 5.44 8.91
C GLU A 77 -1.59 5.86 8.93
N LYS A 78 -0.97 5.88 10.12
CA LYS A 78 0.47 6.17 10.27
C LYS A 78 1.36 5.23 9.46
N ALA A 79 1.00 3.95 9.35
CA ALA A 79 1.77 3.01 8.53
C ALA A 79 1.67 3.39 7.04
N VAL A 80 0.47 3.76 6.58
CA VAL A 80 0.23 4.19 5.20
C VAL A 80 0.99 5.48 4.88
N GLU A 81 0.97 6.47 5.77
CA GLU A 81 1.74 7.71 5.63
C GLU A 81 3.23 7.42 5.46
N GLN A 82 3.81 6.53 6.29
CA GLN A 82 5.22 6.16 6.17
C GLN A 82 5.52 5.43 4.86
N ILE A 83 4.62 4.60 4.36
CA ILE A 83 4.76 3.91 3.08
C ILE A 83 4.79 4.91 1.92
N ILE A 84 3.84 5.86 1.91
CA ILE A 84 3.76 6.90 0.87
C ILE A 84 4.99 7.82 0.94
N ALA A 85 5.36 8.27 2.13
CA ALA A 85 6.53 9.13 2.32
C ALA A 85 7.84 8.42 1.89
N ALA A 86 7.98 7.12 2.14
CA ALA A 86 9.09 6.34 1.63
C ALA A 86 9.06 6.26 0.10
N ARG A 87 7.89 5.94 -0.49
CA ARG A 87 7.69 5.87 -1.95
C ARG A 87 8.04 7.18 -2.66
N GLU A 88 7.69 8.32 -2.08
CA GLU A 88 8.04 9.64 -2.63
C GLU A 88 9.56 9.88 -2.65
N LYS A 89 10.31 9.33 -1.68
CA LYS A 89 11.76 9.50 -1.59
C LYS A 89 12.53 8.55 -2.51
N ILE A 90 12.12 7.28 -2.58
CA ILE A 90 12.88 6.23 -3.29
C ILE A 90 12.27 5.85 -4.64
N GLY A 91 11.12 6.41 -4.98
CA GLY A 91 10.32 5.98 -6.12
C GLY A 91 9.64 4.64 -5.84
N ARG A 92 9.79 3.66 -6.74
CA ARG A 92 9.06 2.39 -6.67
C ARG A 92 9.78 1.36 -5.80
N PHE A 93 9.03 0.66 -4.96
CA PHE A 93 9.49 -0.53 -4.29
C PHE A 93 9.70 -1.66 -5.31
N GLN A 94 10.87 -2.32 -5.26
CA GLN A 94 11.24 -3.38 -6.19
C GLN A 94 11.09 -4.78 -5.59
N SER A 95 11.09 -4.90 -4.26
CA SER A 95 10.96 -6.17 -3.55
C SER A 95 10.47 -5.94 -2.12
N LEU A 96 10.06 -7.01 -1.44
CA LEU A 96 9.71 -6.99 -0.01
C LEU A 96 10.91 -6.54 0.85
N PHE A 97 12.13 -6.91 0.48
CA PHE A 97 13.35 -6.46 1.16
C PHE A 97 13.55 -4.96 0.99
N HIS A 98 13.41 -4.45 -0.24
CA HIS A 98 13.52 -3.03 -0.53
C HIS A 98 12.45 -2.21 0.21
N PHE A 99 11.25 -2.75 0.39
CA PHE A 99 10.23 -2.15 1.24
C PHE A 99 10.70 -2.06 2.71
N CYS A 100 11.15 -3.17 3.30
CA CYS A 100 11.60 -3.22 4.68
C CYS A 100 12.85 -2.37 4.96
N GLU A 101 13.69 -2.11 3.96
CA GLU A 101 14.88 -1.24 4.09
C GLU A 101 14.55 0.25 4.11
N ASN A 102 13.40 0.66 3.59
CA ASN A 102 13.07 2.07 3.35
C ASN A 102 11.85 2.57 4.14
N VAL A 103 10.98 1.68 4.63
CA VAL A 103 9.82 2.03 5.47
C VAL A 103 10.17 1.88 6.95
N ASP A 104 9.65 2.78 7.79
CA ASP A 104 9.78 2.65 9.25
C ASP A 104 9.02 1.41 9.76
N LEU A 105 9.77 0.39 10.16
CA LEU A 105 9.25 -0.88 10.65
C LEU A 105 8.55 -0.76 12.03
N ARG A 106 8.70 0.37 12.73
CA ARG A 106 7.92 0.67 13.94
C ARG A 106 6.47 1.02 13.59
N ALA A 107 6.25 1.67 12.45
CA ALA A 107 4.92 1.97 11.94
C ALA A 107 4.35 0.78 11.14
N ALA A 108 5.15 0.22 10.22
CA ALA A 108 4.80 -0.97 9.43
C ALA A 108 5.35 -2.24 10.08
N ASN A 109 4.71 -2.68 11.17
CA ASN A 109 5.10 -3.90 11.88
C ASN A 109 4.77 -5.19 11.09
N LYS A 110 5.17 -6.36 11.61
CA LYS A 110 4.95 -7.66 10.97
C LYS A 110 3.48 -7.90 10.60
N GLN A 111 2.55 -7.57 11.50
CA GLN A 111 1.12 -7.78 11.27
C GLN A 111 0.59 -6.90 10.13
N VAL A 112 1.04 -5.65 10.05
CA VAL A 112 0.72 -4.72 8.94
C VAL A 112 1.22 -5.27 7.62
N ILE A 113 2.49 -5.70 7.56
CA ILE A 113 3.09 -6.23 6.33
C ILE A 113 2.37 -7.51 5.88
N GLU A 114 2.07 -8.44 6.81
CA GLU A 114 1.29 -9.64 6.49
C GLU A 114 -0.12 -9.31 5.99
N ALA A 115 -0.80 -8.31 6.58
CA ALA A 115 -2.11 -7.87 6.14
C ALA A 115 -2.06 -7.32 4.71
N LEU A 116 -1.06 -6.49 4.40
CA LEU A 116 -0.82 -5.96 3.07
C LEU A 116 -0.51 -7.06 2.04
N ILE A 117 0.30 -8.06 2.39
CA ILE A 117 0.57 -9.22 1.52
C ILE A 117 -0.73 -10.00 1.28
N LYS A 118 -1.50 -10.30 2.32
CA LYS A 118 -2.79 -11.02 2.21
C LYS A 118 -3.81 -10.24 1.37
N ALA A 119 -3.77 -8.92 1.42
CA ALA A 119 -4.63 -8.04 0.61
C ALA A 119 -4.18 -7.94 -0.86
N GLY A 120 -2.94 -8.33 -1.19
CA GLY A 120 -2.39 -8.27 -2.55
C GLY A 120 -1.54 -7.04 -2.86
N ALA A 121 -1.21 -6.23 -1.84
CA ALA A 121 -0.44 -5.00 -2.02
C ALA A 121 0.95 -5.21 -2.63
N PHE A 122 1.48 -6.43 -2.55
CA PHE A 122 2.80 -6.81 -3.03
C PHE A 122 2.77 -7.64 -4.32
N ASP A 123 1.60 -7.98 -4.88
CA ASP A 123 1.47 -8.93 -5.99
C ASP A 123 2.29 -8.55 -7.22
N ARG A 124 2.54 -7.25 -7.43
CA ARG A 124 3.32 -6.73 -8.55
C ARG A 124 4.82 -6.78 -8.37
N LEU A 125 5.32 -7.13 -7.17
CA LEU A 125 6.76 -7.30 -6.93
C LEU A 125 7.28 -8.68 -7.38
N GLY A 126 6.40 -9.57 -7.85
CA GLY A 126 6.73 -10.93 -8.26
C GLY A 126 6.82 -11.92 -7.10
N GLY A 127 6.84 -13.22 -7.41
CA GLY A 127 6.72 -14.29 -6.42
C GLY A 127 5.27 -14.51 -5.98
N ASN A 128 5.02 -15.56 -5.18
CA ASN A 128 3.68 -15.83 -4.66
C ASN A 128 3.52 -15.30 -3.23
N ARG A 129 2.28 -15.00 -2.83
CA ARG A 129 1.97 -14.45 -1.49
C ARG A 129 2.44 -15.37 -0.36
N ALA A 130 2.42 -16.70 -0.55
CA ALA A 130 2.88 -17.66 0.45
C ALA A 130 4.39 -17.54 0.72
N GLN A 131 5.20 -17.41 -0.33
CA GLN A 131 6.64 -17.17 -0.25
C GLN A 131 6.93 -15.85 0.47
N MET A 132 6.18 -14.80 0.15
CA MET A 132 6.32 -13.52 0.83
C MET A 132 6.03 -13.65 2.32
N LEU A 133 4.91 -14.28 2.70
CA LEU A 133 4.54 -14.50 4.10
C LEU A 133 5.62 -15.28 4.87
N THR A 134 6.19 -16.34 4.28
CA THR A 134 7.32 -17.06 4.88
C THR A 134 8.58 -16.20 4.98
N GLY A 135 8.81 -15.32 4.02
CA GLY A 135 9.99 -14.46 3.95
C GLY A 135 9.92 -13.15 4.76
N VAL A 136 8.74 -12.73 5.23
CA VAL A 136 8.52 -11.43 5.91
C VAL A 136 9.50 -11.22 7.06
N GLU A 137 9.66 -12.20 7.93
CA GLU A 137 10.46 -12.06 9.14
C GLU A 137 11.94 -11.83 8.82
N LYS A 138 12.47 -12.58 7.84
CA LYS A 138 13.82 -12.40 7.34
C LYS A 138 13.98 -11.04 6.65
N ALA A 139 13.01 -10.61 5.84
CA ALA A 139 13.05 -9.32 5.16
C ALA A 139 13.06 -8.16 6.16
N MET A 140 12.27 -8.24 7.24
CA MET A 140 12.26 -7.24 8.31
C MET A 140 13.58 -7.20 9.08
N GLN A 141 14.17 -8.35 9.41
CA GLN A 141 15.47 -8.40 10.08
C GLN A 141 16.57 -7.74 9.25
N ILE A 142 16.64 -8.09 7.96
CA ILE A 142 17.62 -7.50 7.04
C ILE A 142 17.38 -6.00 6.90
N GLY A 143 16.14 -5.58 6.66
CA GLY A 143 15.77 -4.16 6.57
C GLY A 143 16.16 -3.35 7.80
N ALA A 144 15.88 -3.88 9.01
CA ALA A 144 16.25 -3.24 10.26
C ALA A 144 17.78 -3.10 10.43
N SER A 145 18.55 -4.13 10.07
CA SER A 145 20.02 -4.08 10.09
C SER A 145 20.54 -3.01 9.13
N THR A 146 20.05 -2.99 7.89
CA THR A 146 20.46 -2.03 6.87
C THR A 146 20.13 -0.59 7.29
N GLN A 147 18.97 -0.34 7.89
CA GLN A 147 18.62 0.98 8.43
C GLN A 147 19.57 1.41 9.55
N THR A 148 19.93 0.48 10.44
CA THR A 148 20.87 0.73 11.54
C THR A 148 22.28 1.04 11.02
N ASP A 149 22.74 0.30 10.02
CA ASP A 149 24.07 0.48 9.43
C ASP A 149 24.18 1.80 8.68
N LYS A 150 23.12 2.22 7.97
CA LYS A 150 23.04 3.56 7.33
C LYS A 150 23.17 4.69 8.36
N GLN A 151 22.51 4.56 9.51
CA GLN A 151 22.59 5.57 10.59
C GLN A 151 23.98 5.62 11.22
N LYS A 152 24.59 4.46 11.48
CA LYS A 152 25.96 4.37 12.04
C LYS A 152 27.02 4.90 11.06
N GLY A 153 26.89 4.58 9.78
CA GLY A 153 27.81 5.05 8.74
C GLY A 153 27.82 6.58 8.61
N GLN A 154 26.65 7.22 8.73
CA GLN A 154 26.54 8.68 8.76
C GLN A 154 27.25 9.27 9.98
N MET A 155 27.04 8.73 11.18
CA MET A 155 27.68 9.20 12.41
C MET A 155 29.22 9.13 12.34
N ASN A 156 29.76 8.03 11.79
CA ASN A 156 31.21 7.85 11.66
C ASN A 156 31.85 8.87 10.70
N PHE A 157 31.17 9.26 9.62
CA PHE A 157 31.72 10.22 8.65
C PHE A 157 31.81 11.65 9.22
N PHE A 158 30.82 12.07 10.01
CA PHE A 158 30.87 13.37 10.69
C PHE A 158 31.88 13.40 11.84
N GLY A 159 32.06 12.29 12.57
CA GLY A 159 33.07 12.20 13.63
C GLY A 159 34.52 12.26 13.14
N GLN A 160 34.78 11.85 11.89
CA GLN A 160 36.10 11.95 11.26
C GLN A 160 36.38 13.32 10.64
N MET A 161 35.36 14.13 10.35
CA MET A 161 35.51 15.45 9.73
C MET A 161 35.79 16.57 10.74
N THR A 162 35.70 16.28 12.04
CA THR A 162 35.96 17.21 13.15
C THR A 162 37.35 17.05 13.81
N GLN A 163 38.32 16.44 13.11
CA GLN A 163 39.73 16.36 13.54
C GLN A 163 40.65 17.09 12.57
#